data_AF-A0A552V3X2-F1
#
_entry.id   AF-A0A552V3X2-F1
#
_cell.length_a   1.000
_cell.length_b   1.000
_cell.length_c   1.000
_cell.angle_alpha   90.00
_cell.angle_beta   90.00
_cell.angle_gamma   90.00
#
_symmetry.space_group_name_H-M   'P 1'
#
loop_
_entity.id
_entity.type
_entity.pdbx_description
1 polymer ?
#
loop_
_entity_poly.entity_id
_entity_poly.type
_entity_poly.pdbx_seq_one_letter_code
_entity_poly.pdbx_strand_id
1 'polypeptide(L)'
;MASESIIISSRRMAEKGLKIALAESATAGWLASEFSLTPTSGGVLLGGIVCYDACTKEELFDIPNEIIEKYTPESAEVTRLLAERLSKFFKSDIAVAITGLTAPGGSETADKPVGTMFIHIKLPGNRYCAHREVFDGVPENIISQTIERTGELLIKLVDELDSDTIDDSATQNKAS
;
A
#
# COMPACT_ATOMS: atom_id res chain seq x y z
N MET A 1 8.04 -16.18 -9.58
CA MET A 1 6.81 -15.76 -10.29
C MET A 1 6.04 -14.85 -9.35
N ALA A 2 5.30 -13.87 -9.86
CA ALA A 2 4.42 -13.07 -9.01
C ALA A 2 3.39 -13.97 -8.32
N SER A 3 2.92 -13.57 -7.13
CA SER A 3 1.85 -14.25 -6.45
C SER A 3 0.54 -14.16 -7.24
N GLU A 4 -0.38 -15.09 -6.99
CA GLU A 4 -1.66 -15.14 -7.71
C GLU A 4 -2.50 -13.89 -7.42
N SER A 5 -2.52 -13.41 -6.18
CA SER A 5 -3.24 -12.20 -5.79
C SER A 5 -2.69 -10.93 -6.49
N ILE A 6 -1.37 -10.83 -6.69
CA ILE A 6 -0.75 -9.72 -7.43
C ILE A 6 -1.10 -9.79 -8.92
N ILE A 7 -1.12 -10.99 -9.52
CA ILE A 7 -1.51 -11.16 -10.92
C ILE A 7 -2.98 -10.74 -11.13
N ILE A 8 -3.88 -11.18 -10.23
CA ILE A 8 -5.31 -10.86 -10.34
C ILE A 8 -5.56 -9.37 -10.09
N SER A 9 -4.97 -8.77 -9.05
CA SER A 9 -5.11 -7.33 -8.80
C SER A 9 -4.56 -6.49 -9.96
N SER A 10 -3.40 -6.83 -10.52
CA SER A 10 -2.82 -6.16 -11.69
C SER A 10 -3.75 -6.21 -12.89
N ARG A 11 -4.38 -7.37 -13.16
CA ARG A 11 -5.37 -7.50 -14.24
C ARG A 11 -6.59 -6.59 -14.04
N ARG A 12 -7.17 -6.57 -12.84
CA ARG A 12 -8.35 -5.76 -12.51
C ARG A 12 -8.07 -4.26 -12.61
N MET A 13 -6.89 -3.83 -12.18
CA MET A 13 -6.43 -2.45 -12.36
C MET A 13 -6.29 -2.11 -13.84
N ALA A 14 -5.69 -3.00 -14.65
CA ALA A 14 -5.52 -2.78 -16.08
C ALA A 14 -6.86 -2.67 -16.83
N GLU A 15 -7.85 -3.52 -16.50
CA GLU A 15 -9.20 -3.47 -17.07
C GLU A 15 -9.90 -2.12 -16.83
N LYS A 16 -9.55 -1.44 -15.73
CA LYS A 16 -10.07 -0.12 -15.35
C LYS A 16 -9.17 1.04 -15.75
N GLY A 17 -8.02 0.77 -16.37
CA GLY A 17 -7.02 1.77 -16.71
C GLY A 17 -6.35 2.44 -15.49
N LEU A 18 -6.39 1.78 -14.32
CA LEU A 18 -5.82 2.29 -13.07
C LEU A 18 -4.31 2.04 -13.00
N LYS A 19 -3.59 3.01 -12.47
CA LYS A 19 -2.15 2.96 -12.28
C LYS A 19 -1.77 2.96 -10.80
N ILE A 20 -0.73 2.20 -10.47
CA ILE A 20 -0.24 2.02 -9.09
C ILE A 20 1.19 2.55 -8.91
N ALA A 21 1.44 3.16 -7.76
CA ALA A 21 2.79 3.47 -7.27
C ALA A 21 3.00 2.94 -5.85
N LEU A 22 4.26 2.63 -5.51
CA LEU A 22 4.60 1.88 -4.30
C LEU A 22 5.65 2.62 -3.43
N ALA A 23 5.49 2.59 -2.11
CA ALA A 23 6.48 3.00 -1.12
C ALA A 23 6.79 1.81 -0.23
N GLU A 24 8.00 1.28 -0.31
CA GLU A 24 8.37 0.02 0.33
C GLU A 24 9.45 0.26 1.39
N SER A 25 9.19 -0.16 2.62
CA SER A 25 10.22 -0.29 3.66
C SER A 25 10.53 -1.78 3.82
N ALA A 26 9.81 -2.48 4.68
CA ALA A 26 10.08 -3.87 5.06
C ALA A 26 10.09 -4.89 3.89
N THR A 27 9.37 -4.62 2.79
CA THR A 27 9.35 -5.47 1.60
C THR A 27 10.50 -5.18 0.62
N ALA A 28 11.22 -4.06 0.79
CA ALA A 28 12.45 -3.70 0.10
C ALA A 28 12.42 -3.82 -1.45
N GLY A 29 11.29 -3.56 -2.08
CA GLY A 29 11.14 -3.63 -3.54
C GLY A 29 10.56 -4.95 -4.05
N TRP A 30 10.30 -5.91 -3.16
CA TRP A 30 9.72 -7.20 -3.56
C TRP A 30 8.29 -7.01 -4.09
N LEU A 31 7.46 -6.12 -3.51
CA LEU A 31 6.13 -5.87 -4.07
C LEU A 31 6.22 -5.30 -5.49
N ALA A 32 7.10 -4.32 -5.73
CA ALA A 32 7.36 -3.79 -7.07
C ALA A 32 7.87 -4.87 -8.03
N SER A 33 8.77 -5.73 -7.57
CA SER A 33 9.26 -6.89 -8.33
C SER A 33 8.11 -7.79 -8.75
N GLU A 34 7.18 -8.13 -7.86
CA GLU A 34 6.02 -8.95 -8.21
C GLU A 34 5.12 -8.27 -9.25
N PHE A 35 4.80 -6.99 -9.07
CA PHE A 35 4.04 -6.25 -10.07
C PHE A 35 4.74 -6.24 -11.43
N SER A 36 6.06 -6.09 -11.47
CA SER A 36 6.85 -6.07 -12.71
C SER A 36 6.77 -7.38 -13.50
N LEU A 37 6.56 -8.50 -12.80
CA LEU A 37 6.43 -9.84 -13.38
C LEU A 37 5.01 -10.14 -13.91
N THR A 38 4.03 -9.27 -13.66
CA THR A 38 2.66 -9.46 -14.18
C THR A 38 2.56 -9.15 -15.68
N PRO A 39 1.72 -9.85 -16.47
CA PRO A 39 1.55 -9.55 -17.90
C PRO A 39 1.04 -8.13 -18.20
N THR A 40 0.36 -7.51 -17.23
CA THR A 40 -0.22 -6.16 -17.32
C THR A 40 0.67 -5.07 -16.73
N SER A 41 1.89 -5.41 -16.30
CA SER A 41 2.79 -4.52 -15.55
C SER A 41 3.03 -3.18 -16.23
N GLY A 42 3.29 -3.17 -17.54
CA GLY A 42 3.54 -1.94 -18.30
C GLY A 42 2.35 -0.97 -18.41
N GLY A 43 1.13 -1.44 -18.15
CA GLY A 43 -0.08 -0.60 -18.11
C GLY A 43 -0.44 -0.10 -16.72
N VAL A 44 0.09 -0.73 -15.67
CA VAL A 44 -0.38 -0.56 -14.28
C VAL A 44 0.71 0.02 -13.39
N LEU A 45 1.91 -0.57 -13.36
CA LEU A 45 2.98 -0.15 -12.44
C LEU A 45 3.70 1.09 -12.96
N LEU A 46 3.62 2.20 -12.22
CA LEU A 46 4.40 3.41 -12.51
C LEU A 46 5.81 3.34 -11.96
N GLY A 47 5.99 2.65 -10.83
CA GLY A 47 7.26 2.54 -10.13
C GLY A 47 7.06 2.42 -8.63
N GLY A 48 8.18 2.35 -7.92
CA GLY A 48 8.20 2.35 -6.47
C GLY A 48 9.45 2.99 -5.91
N ILE A 49 9.37 3.43 -4.66
CA ILE A 49 10.49 3.96 -3.88
C ILE A 49 10.71 3.05 -2.69
N VAL A 50 11.94 2.55 -2.54
CA VAL A 50 12.35 1.84 -1.34
C VAL A 50 12.90 2.86 -0.34
N CYS A 51 12.26 2.96 0.83
CA CYS A 51 12.61 3.89 1.91
C CYS A 51 12.73 3.12 3.24
N TYR A 52 13.77 2.29 3.34
CA TYR A 52 13.95 1.35 4.45
C TYR A 52 14.29 2.06 5.77
N ASP A 53 15.22 3.01 5.73
CA ASP A 53 15.69 3.75 6.90
C ASP A 53 14.74 4.88 7.32
N ALA A 54 14.72 5.22 8.62
CA ALA A 54 13.88 6.29 9.16
C ALA A 54 14.23 7.66 8.56
N CYS A 55 15.52 8.01 8.49
CA CYS A 55 15.99 9.27 7.91
C CYS A 55 15.62 9.34 6.43
N THR A 56 15.69 8.21 5.70
CA THR A 56 15.23 8.17 4.29
C THR A 56 13.75 8.49 4.15
N LYS A 57 12.90 8.04 5.10
CA LYS A 57 11.48 8.40 5.11
C LYS A 57 11.30 9.90 5.34
N GLU A 58 12.05 10.49 6.27
CA GLU A 58 12.04 11.94 6.52
C GLU A 58 12.48 12.73 5.28
N GLU A 59 13.64 12.40 4.71
CA GLU A 59 14.25 13.15 3.60
C GLU A 59 13.46 13.04 2.29
N LEU A 60 12.99 11.84 1.93
CA LEU A 60 12.28 11.65 0.65
C LEU A 60 10.81 12.01 0.76
N PHE A 61 10.16 11.63 1.86
CA PHE A 61 8.71 11.80 1.99
C PHE A 61 8.34 13.00 2.88
N ASP A 62 9.29 13.78 3.40
CA ASP A 62 9.08 14.90 4.35
C ASP A 62 8.37 14.45 5.64
N ILE A 63 8.51 13.19 6.05
CA ILE A 63 7.80 12.66 7.23
C ILE A 63 8.25 13.49 8.44
N PRO A 64 7.32 14.13 9.18
CA PRO A 64 7.72 14.94 10.33
C PRO A 64 8.41 14.07 11.38
N ASN A 65 9.55 14.52 11.87
CA ASN A 65 10.32 13.81 12.88
C ASN A 65 9.48 13.52 14.13
N GLU A 66 8.59 14.44 14.54
CA GLU A 66 7.71 14.23 15.70
C GLU A 66 6.77 13.03 15.53
N ILE A 67 6.39 12.67 14.30
CA ILE A 67 5.59 11.47 14.01
C ILE A 67 6.44 10.22 14.18
N ILE A 68 7.69 10.23 13.71
CA ILE A 68 8.62 9.11 13.86
C ILE A 68 8.98 8.91 15.33
N GLU A 69 9.26 9.97 16.09
CA GLU A 69 9.57 9.84 17.51
C GLU A 69 8.37 9.30 18.31
N LYS A 70 7.16 9.77 18.00
CA LYS A 70 5.95 9.38 18.74
C LYS A 70 5.45 7.99 18.39
N TYR A 71 5.47 7.62 17.11
CA TYR A 71 4.82 6.40 16.62
C TYR A 71 5.81 5.34 16.12
N THR A 72 7.09 5.68 15.99
CA THR A 72 8.16 4.90 15.34
C THR A 72 8.00 4.75 13.81
N PRO A 73 9.08 4.43 13.07
CA PRO A 73 9.03 4.26 11.61
C PRO A 73 8.10 3.12 11.14
N GLU A 74 7.91 2.10 11.99
CA GLU A 74 7.02 0.97 11.75
C GLU A 74 5.66 1.21 12.41
N SER A 75 4.85 2.08 11.82
CA SER A 75 3.54 2.49 12.34
C SER A 75 2.52 2.80 11.25
N ALA A 76 1.24 2.76 11.61
CA ALA A 76 0.15 3.11 10.69
C ALA A 76 0.24 4.58 10.23
N GLU A 77 0.66 5.48 11.12
CA GLU A 77 0.80 6.91 10.90
C GLU A 77 1.87 7.20 9.84
N VAL A 78 3.05 6.58 9.97
CA VAL A 78 4.13 6.71 8.98
C VAL A 78 3.70 6.07 7.65
N THR A 79 3.08 4.89 7.67
CA THR A 79 2.61 4.20 6.46
C THR A 79 1.61 5.03 5.67
N ARG A 80 0.65 5.66 6.35
CA ARG A 80 -0.32 6.56 5.72
C ARG A 80 0.37 7.72 5.01
N LEU A 81 1.29 8.39 5.70
CA LEU A 81 2.01 9.53 5.12
C LEU A 81 2.88 9.13 3.92
N LEU A 82 3.52 7.96 3.96
CA LEU A 82 4.23 7.41 2.81
C LEU A 82 3.30 7.24 1.60
N ALA A 83 2.14 6.60 1.79
CA ALA A 83 1.17 6.38 0.72
C ALA A 83 0.61 7.70 0.16
N GLU A 84 0.22 8.65 1.02
CA GLU A 84 -0.32 9.94 0.60
C GLU A 84 0.69 10.75 -0.24
N ARG A 85 1.97 10.66 0.13
CA ARG A 85 3.04 11.49 -0.44
C ARG A 85 3.76 10.85 -1.62
N LEU A 86 3.41 9.63 -2.00
CA LEU A 86 3.82 9.05 -3.30
C LEU A 86 3.40 9.91 -4.49
N SER A 87 2.33 10.69 -4.34
CA SER A 87 1.86 11.67 -5.35
C SER A 87 2.91 12.73 -5.72
N LYS A 88 3.93 12.95 -4.88
CA LYS A 88 5.08 13.83 -5.20
C LYS A 88 5.94 13.28 -6.34
N PHE A 89 5.95 11.96 -6.51
CA PHE A 89 6.83 11.25 -7.43
C PHE A 89 6.08 10.65 -8.62
N PHE A 90 4.87 10.15 -8.39
CA PHE A 90 4.09 9.42 -9.38
C PHE A 90 2.65 9.92 -9.45
N LYS A 91 2.15 10.13 -10.66
CA LYS A 91 0.72 10.39 -10.92
C LYS A 91 -0.04 9.06 -11.00
N SER A 92 -0.16 8.39 -9.86
CA SER A 92 -0.88 7.12 -9.69
C SER A 92 -2.34 7.35 -9.28
N ASP A 93 -3.21 6.42 -9.65
CA ASP A 93 -4.59 6.33 -9.15
C ASP A 93 -4.64 5.62 -7.80
N ILE A 94 -3.76 4.64 -7.63
CA ILE A 94 -3.60 3.83 -6.43
C ILE A 94 -2.18 4.01 -5.88
N ALA A 95 -2.07 4.32 -4.58
CA ALA A 95 -0.79 4.44 -3.91
C ALA A 95 -0.73 3.45 -2.74
N VAL A 96 0.30 2.62 -2.69
CA VAL A 96 0.48 1.62 -1.64
C VAL A 96 1.76 1.90 -0.87
N ALA A 97 1.68 1.90 0.46
CA ALA A 97 2.85 1.94 1.32
C ALA A 97 2.88 0.76 2.28
N ILE A 98 4.08 0.23 2.53
CA ILE A 98 4.31 -0.88 3.45
C ILE A 98 5.49 -0.58 4.37
N THR A 99 5.26 -0.73 5.68
CA THR A 99 6.31 -0.78 6.72
C THR A 99 5.99 -1.90 7.70
N GLY A 100 6.95 -2.27 8.55
CA GLY A 100 6.73 -3.29 9.55
C GLY A 100 8.00 -3.92 10.08
N LEU A 101 7.82 -4.87 10.99
CA LEU A 101 8.89 -5.55 11.72
C LEU A 101 9.06 -6.97 11.17
N THR A 102 10.03 -7.17 10.29
CA THR A 102 10.36 -8.52 9.77
C THR A 102 11.37 -9.26 10.65
N ALA A 103 12.03 -8.55 11.56
CA ALA A 103 13.01 -9.08 12.52
C ALA A 103 13.00 -8.22 13.81
N PRO A 104 13.60 -8.69 14.93
CA PRO A 104 13.70 -7.91 16.16
C PRO A 104 14.38 -6.56 15.94
N GLY A 105 13.89 -5.50 16.60
CA GLY A 105 14.34 -4.14 16.33
C GLY A 105 13.92 -3.11 17.39
N GLY A 106 14.40 -1.87 17.21
CA GLY A 106 14.27 -0.82 18.23
C GLY A 106 12.83 -0.31 18.47
N SER A 107 11.90 -0.59 17.56
CA SER A 107 10.49 -0.20 17.70
C SER A 107 9.57 -1.35 18.13
N GLU A 108 10.14 -2.54 18.38
CA GLU A 108 9.40 -3.71 18.87
C GLU A 108 8.87 -3.45 20.28
N THR A 109 7.61 -3.83 20.52
CA THR A 109 6.96 -3.78 21.84
C THR A 109 6.07 -5.00 22.01
N ALA A 110 5.56 -5.25 23.21
CA ALA A 110 4.60 -6.35 23.45
C ALA A 110 3.34 -6.25 22.55
N ASP A 111 2.88 -5.02 22.28
CA ASP A 111 1.70 -4.77 21.43
C ASP A 111 2.05 -4.67 19.93
N LYS A 112 3.34 -4.66 19.60
CA LYS A 112 3.86 -4.60 18.22
C LYS A 112 5.07 -5.54 18.10
N PRO A 113 4.83 -6.86 18.15
CA PRO A 113 5.90 -7.85 18.05
C PRO A 113 6.46 -7.93 16.62
N VAL A 114 7.58 -8.65 16.46
CA VAL A 114 8.04 -9.12 15.14
C VAL A 114 6.89 -9.82 14.41
N GLY A 115 6.79 -9.57 13.11
CA GLY A 115 5.66 -9.97 12.27
C GLY A 115 4.63 -8.88 12.08
N THR A 116 4.65 -7.80 12.87
CA THR A 116 3.71 -6.69 12.72
C THR A 116 3.98 -5.90 11.44
N MET A 117 3.04 -5.91 10.52
CA MET A 117 3.12 -5.23 9.23
C MET A 117 1.95 -4.25 9.08
N PHE A 118 2.24 -3.11 8.47
CA PHE A 118 1.27 -2.07 8.15
C PHE A 118 1.23 -1.87 6.65
N ILE A 119 0.02 -1.90 6.10
CA ILE A 119 -0.26 -1.67 4.68
C ILE A 119 -1.22 -0.49 4.62
N HIS A 120 -0.90 0.52 3.81
CA HIS A 120 -1.82 1.60 3.51
C HIS A 120 -2.04 1.70 2.01
N ILE A 121 -3.30 1.62 1.58
CA ILE A 121 -3.71 1.68 0.18
C ILE A 121 -4.61 2.88 0.02
N LYS A 122 -4.19 3.86 -0.78
CA LYS A 122 -5.01 5.00 -1.20
C LYS A 122 -5.61 4.71 -2.59
N LEU A 123 -6.88 5.06 -2.77
CA LEU A 123 -7.63 4.88 -4.01
C LEU A 123 -8.21 6.22 -4.51
N PRO A 124 -8.76 6.27 -5.74
CA PRO A 124 -9.48 7.44 -6.24
C PRO A 124 -10.68 7.82 -5.35
N GLY A 125 -11.00 9.12 -5.32
CA GLY A 125 -12.12 9.65 -4.53
C GLY A 125 -11.83 9.78 -3.03
N ASN A 126 -10.55 9.92 -2.64
CA ASN A 126 -10.12 10.03 -1.25
C ASN A 126 -10.44 8.79 -0.37
N ARG A 127 -10.70 7.66 -1.02
CA ARG A 127 -10.88 6.35 -0.37
C ARG A 127 -9.53 5.79 0.05
N TYR A 128 -9.49 5.06 1.16
CA TYR A 128 -8.28 4.39 1.61
C TYR A 128 -8.59 3.13 2.43
N CYS A 129 -7.60 2.25 2.52
CA CYS A 129 -7.56 1.13 3.44
C CYS A 129 -6.28 1.25 4.30
N ALA A 130 -6.44 1.22 5.61
CA ALA A 130 -5.35 1.10 6.55
C ALA A 130 -5.45 -0.27 7.22
N HIS A 131 -4.46 -1.12 6.98
CA HIS A 131 -4.45 -2.51 7.44
C HIS A 131 -3.23 -2.77 8.32
N ARG A 132 -3.45 -3.46 9.44
CA ARG A 132 -2.40 -3.92 10.36
C ARG A 132 -2.62 -5.40 10.60
N GLU A 133 -1.56 -6.19 10.45
CA GLU A 133 -1.60 -7.64 10.70
C GLU A 133 -0.28 -8.11 11.30
N VAL A 134 -0.32 -9.22 12.03
CA VAL A 134 0.87 -9.89 12.56
C VAL A 134 1.00 -11.21 11.81
N PHE A 135 2.10 -11.38 11.09
CA PHE A 135 2.42 -12.60 10.37
C PHE A 135 3.47 -13.42 11.09
N ASP A 136 3.34 -14.74 11.02
CA ASP A 136 4.30 -15.67 11.61
C ASP A 136 5.36 -16.12 10.61
N GLY A 137 6.53 -16.51 11.12
CA GLY A 137 7.60 -17.15 10.34
C GLY A 137 8.90 -16.36 10.31
N VAL A 138 9.82 -16.77 9.42
CA VAL A 138 11.08 -16.05 9.20
C VAL A 138 10.83 -14.77 8.38
N PRO A 139 11.77 -13.80 8.33
CA PRO A 139 11.56 -12.53 7.63
C PRO A 139 11.02 -12.67 6.20
N GLU A 140 11.54 -13.65 5.44
CA GLU A 140 11.07 -13.95 4.09
C GLU A 140 9.59 -14.36 4.03
N ASN A 141 9.12 -15.16 5.00
CA ASN A 141 7.71 -15.54 5.09
C ASN A 141 6.82 -14.36 5.47
N ILE A 142 7.27 -13.50 6.38
CA ILE A 142 6.52 -12.29 6.77
C ILE A 142 6.34 -11.39 5.55
N ILE A 143 7.40 -11.19 4.77
CA ILE A 143 7.35 -10.36 3.55
C ILE A 143 6.43 -10.97 2.50
N SER A 144 6.55 -12.27 2.19
CA SER A 144 5.72 -12.90 1.17
C SER A 144 4.23 -12.92 1.55
N GLN A 145 3.90 -13.17 2.83
CA GLN A 145 2.52 -13.08 3.34
C GLN A 145 1.98 -11.65 3.26
N THR A 146 2.81 -10.64 3.53
CA THR A 146 2.42 -9.23 3.40
C THR A 146 2.10 -8.86 1.96
N ILE A 147 2.88 -9.35 1.01
CA ILE A 147 2.65 -9.12 -0.43
C ILE A 147 1.35 -9.80 -0.87
N GLU A 148 1.12 -11.05 -0.45
CA GLU A 148 -0.13 -11.76 -0.74
C GLU A 148 -1.34 -11.02 -0.17
N ARG A 149 -1.27 -10.61 1.10
CA ARG A 149 -2.32 -9.81 1.73
C ARG A 149 -2.55 -8.48 0.98
N THR A 150 -1.49 -7.84 0.50
CA THR A 150 -1.61 -6.61 -0.30
C THR A 150 -2.38 -6.86 -1.59
N GLY A 151 -2.08 -7.95 -2.29
CA GLY A 151 -2.80 -8.35 -3.51
C GLY A 151 -4.28 -8.62 -3.23
N GLU A 152 -4.61 -9.34 -2.16
CA GLU A 152 -6.00 -9.60 -1.73
C GLU A 152 -6.78 -8.32 -1.41
N LEU A 153 -6.15 -7.38 -0.69
CA LEU A 153 -6.74 -6.09 -0.39
C LEU A 153 -6.98 -5.28 -1.66
N LEU A 154 -6.02 -5.25 -2.59
CA LEU A 154 -6.17 -4.57 -3.88
C LEU A 154 -7.31 -5.16 -4.72
N ILE A 155 -7.39 -6.50 -4.79
CA ILE A 155 -8.49 -7.24 -5.43
C ILE A 155 -9.83 -6.73 -4.92
N LYS A 156 -10.04 -6.76 -3.60
CA LYS A 156 -11.28 -6.33 -2.96
C LYS A 156 -11.58 -4.85 -3.25
N LEU A 157 -10.62 -3.98 -2.98
CA LEU A 157 -10.82 -2.53 -3.06
C LEU A 157 -11.07 -2.06 -4.50
N VAL A 158 -10.44 -2.69 -5.49
CA VAL A 158 -10.62 -2.36 -6.91
C VAL A 158 -11.99 -2.79 -7.41
N ASP A 159 -12.51 -3.94 -6.98
CA ASP A 159 -13.87 -4.38 -7.32
C ASP A 159 -14.93 -3.44 -6.73
N GLU A 160 -14.72 -2.97 -5.51
CA GLU A 160 -15.61 -2.02 -4.83
C GLU A 160 -15.65 -0.62 -5.50
N LEU A 161 -14.71 -0.32 -6.42
CA LEU A 161 -14.78 0.94 -7.19
C LEU A 161 -15.97 0.97 -8.15
N ASP A 162 -16.48 -0.19 -8.57
CA ASP A 162 -17.60 -0.29 -9.52
C ASP A 162 -18.96 -0.04 -8.86
N SER A 163 -19.11 -0.36 -7.57
CA SER A 163 -20.40 -0.28 -6.88
C SER A 163 -20.92 1.15 -6.70
N ASP A 164 -20.07 2.15 -6.83
CA ASP A 164 -20.44 3.57 -6.67
C ASP A 164 -20.87 4.24 -7.98
N THR A 165 -20.83 3.55 -9.13
CA THR A 165 -21.25 4.12 -10.43
C THR A 165 -22.75 3.99 -10.72
N ILE A 166 -23.56 3.54 -9.75
CA ILE A 166 -25.01 3.40 -9.86
C ILE A 166 -25.73 4.24 -8.79
N ASP A 167 -25.41 5.52 -8.60
CA ASP A 167 -26.37 6.46 -7.98
C ASP A 167 -26.08 7.93 -8.29
N ASP A 168 -26.27 8.34 -9.55
CA ASP A 168 -26.23 9.76 -9.94
C ASP A 168 -27.50 10.19 -10.72
N SER A 169 -28.60 9.43 -10.61
CA SER A 169 -29.88 9.76 -11.28
C SER A 169 -31.05 10.10 -10.35
N ALA A 170 -30.84 10.15 -9.04
CA ALA A 170 -31.92 10.32 -8.06
C ALA A 170 -31.89 11.63 -7.26
N THR A 171 -31.44 12.77 -7.83
CA THR A 171 -31.69 14.08 -7.19
C THR A 171 -31.94 15.25 -8.15
N GLN A 172 -32.81 15.07 -9.15
CA GLN A 172 -33.47 16.19 -9.83
C GLN A 172 -34.95 15.89 -10.05
N ASN A 173 -35.76 16.01 -9.00
CA ASN A 173 -37.15 16.45 -9.13
C ASN A 173 -37.80 16.65 -7.76
N LYS A 174 -37.93 17.91 -7.34
CA LYS A 174 -39.11 18.50 -6.66
C LYS A 174 -38.72 19.83 -6.01
N ALA A 175 -38.91 20.90 -6.76
CA ALA A 175 -39.23 22.21 -6.21
C ALA A 175 -40.13 22.90 -7.24
N SER A 176 -41.43 22.66 -7.11
CA SER A 176 -42.53 23.42 -7.68
C SER A 176 -43.45 23.78 -6.52
#